data_AF-A0A2D5B608-F1
#
_entry.id   AF-A0A2D5B608-F1
#
_cell.length_a   1.000
_cell.length_b   1.000
_cell.length_c   1.000
_cell.angle_alpha   90.00
_cell.angle_beta   90.00
_cell.angle_gamma   90.00
#
_symmetry.space_group_name_H-M   'P 1'
#
loop_
_entity.id
_entity.type
_entity.pdbx_description
1 polymer ?
#
loop_
_entity_poly.entity_id
_entity_poly.type
_entity_poly.pdbx_seq_one_letter_code
_entity_poly.pdbx_strand_id
1 'polypeptide(L)'
;MTFDARGHGDAPGSCALGHAEAGDLEAVLERIGDDQLILAGEGLGAVVALNAVMRGDVEPLGVFVLDPFVLGSDRFRRDLGDSGYHVFPVADLALIILWLQGRSPVELEWPATAPDVPVLARFTGSDADAFREAVPAGSPVRIDEVIETDSDLGGAVDSPWW
;
A
#
# COMPACT_ATOMS: atom_id res chain seq x y z
N MET A 1 -3.47 12.06 11.60
CA MET A 1 -2.38 12.81 10.93
C MET A 1 -2.19 12.23 9.54
N THR A 2 -1.85 13.04 8.55
CA THR A 2 -1.42 12.58 7.22
C THR A 2 0.07 12.78 7.08
N PHE A 3 0.74 11.88 6.36
CA PHE A 3 2.18 11.90 6.13
C PHE A 3 2.43 11.82 4.63
N ASP A 4 3.22 12.77 4.11
CA ASP A 4 3.71 12.73 2.74
C ASP A 4 4.99 11.91 2.68
N ALA A 5 4.95 10.79 1.96
CA ALA A 5 6.15 10.00 1.67
C ALA A 5 7.09 10.75 0.73
N ARG A 6 8.40 10.46 0.80
CA ARG A 6 9.42 11.09 -0.05
C ARG A 6 8.98 11.15 -1.54
N GLY A 7 9.15 12.31 -2.16
CA GLY A 7 8.75 12.53 -3.55
C GLY A 7 7.24 12.68 -3.79
N HIS A 8 6.44 12.86 -2.74
CA HIS A 8 5.03 13.22 -2.80
C HIS A 8 4.75 14.46 -1.95
N GLY A 9 3.71 15.22 -2.30
CA GLY A 9 3.26 16.40 -1.54
C GLY A 9 4.41 17.37 -1.27
N ASP A 10 4.61 17.69 0.01
CA ASP A 10 5.66 18.61 0.47
C ASP A 10 6.98 17.90 0.88
N ALA A 11 7.05 16.57 0.81
CA ALA A 11 8.20 15.80 1.26
C ALA A 11 9.36 15.83 0.25
N PRO A 12 10.61 16.12 0.69
CA PRO A 12 11.75 16.21 -0.21
C PRO A 12 12.15 14.84 -0.77
N GLY A 13 12.96 14.86 -1.83
CA GLY A 13 13.56 13.67 -2.43
C GLY A 13 12.69 13.06 -3.52
N SER A 14 12.83 11.75 -3.72
CA SER A 14 12.11 11.02 -4.76
C SER A 14 11.57 9.71 -4.22
N CYS A 15 10.39 9.30 -4.70
CA CYS A 15 9.79 8.00 -4.40
C CYS A 15 10.78 6.87 -4.72
N ALA A 16 11.04 6.03 -3.72
CA ALA A 16 11.84 4.82 -3.77
C ALA A 16 10.98 3.55 -3.91
N LEU A 17 9.69 3.72 -4.23
CA LEU A 17 8.73 2.67 -4.51
C LEU A 17 8.53 1.68 -3.34
N GLY A 18 8.61 2.19 -2.12
CA GLY A 18 8.33 1.48 -0.87
C GLY A 18 9.57 0.98 -0.14
N HIS A 19 10.75 0.98 -0.79
CA HIS A 19 11.97 0.46 -0.17
C HIS A 19 12.50 1.39 0.93
N ALA A 20 12.45 2.70 0.71
CA ALA A 20 12.97 3.67 1.68
C ALA A 20 11.86 4.34 2.51
N GLU A 21 10.62 4.32 2.00
CA GLU A 21 9.45 4.89 2.66
C GLU A 21 9.12 4.20 3.99
N ALA A 22 9.45 2.91 4.15
CA ALA A 22 9.28 2.22 5.44
C ALA A 22 10.14 2.85 6.55
N GLY A 23 11.41 3.18 6.27
CA GLY A 23 12.27 3.87 7.22
C GLY A 23 11.86 5.33 7.45
N ASP A 24 11.25 5.99 6.46
CA ASP A 24 10.68 7.33 6.66
C ASP A 24 9.48 7.27 7.62
N LEU A 25 8.63 6.24 7.49
CA LEU A 25 7.50 6.02 8.38
C LEU A 25 7.96 5.79 9.81
N GLU A 26 8.97 4.94 10.02
CA GLU A 26 9.61 4.71 11.33
C GLU A 26 10.09 6.04 11.95
N ALA A 27 10.87 6.82 11.20
CA ALA A 27 11.39 8.11 11.68
C ALA A 27 10.28 9.14 12.00
N VAL A 28 9.14 9.07 11.32
CA VAL A 28 7.97 9.90 11.66
C VAL A 28 7.31 9.43 12.94
N LEU A 29 7.15 8.12 13.13
CA LEU A 29 6.52 7.54 14.31
C LEU A 29 7.36 7.77 15.57
N GLU A 30 8.69 7.66 15.48
CA GLU A 30 9.62 8.03 16.57
C GLU A 30 9.42 9.46 17.06
N ARG A 31 9.05 10.39 16.15
CA ARG A 31 8.83 11.80 16.49
C ARG A 31 7.45 12.07 17.09
N ILE A 32 6.47 11.22 16.78
CA ILE A 32 5.13 11.29 17.37
C ILE A 32 5.18 10.75 18.80
N GLY A 33 6.00 9.71 19.06
CA GLY A 33 6.19 9.11 20.38
C GLY A 33 5.21 7.96 20.67
N ASP A 34 5.08 7.58 21.95
CA ASP A 34 4.34 6.39 22.42
C ASP A 34 2.80 6.52 22.36
N ASP A 35 2.26 7.32 21.44
CA ASP A 35 0.82 7.45 21.30
C ASP A 35 0.21 6.14 20.76
N GLN A 36 -0.98 5.80 21.27
CA GLN A 36 -1.79 4.73 20.71
C GLN A 36 -2.20 5.08 19.28
N LEU A 37 -1.58 4.42 18.30
CA LEU A 37 -1.75 4.75 16.88
C LEU A 37 -2.37 3.61 16.08
N ILE A 38 -3.11 3.98 15.05
CA ILE A 38 -3.60 3.09 13.99
C ILE A 38 -2.90 3.52 12.71
N LEU A 39 -2.30 2.58 11.99
CA LEU A 39 -1.74 2.85 10.67
C LEU A 39 -2.82 2.68 9.61
N ALA A 40 -2.90 3.63 8.70
CA ALA A 40 -3.81 3.56 7.57
C ALA A 40 -3.07 3.88 6.26
N GLY A 41 -3.32 3.11 5.21
CA GLY A 41 -2.69 3.32 3.91
C GLY A 41 -3.49 2.75 2.75
N GLU A 42 -3.20 3.25 1.56
CA GLU A 42 -3.79 2.79 0.29
C GLU A 42 -2.68 2.42 -0.69
N GLY A 43 -2.87 1.34 -1.45
CA GLY A 43 -1.94 0.91 -2.49
C GLY A 43 -0.52 0.73 -1.96
N LEU A 44 0.43 1.53 -2.45
CA LEU A 44 1.81 1.48 -1.97
C LEU A 44 1.93 1.85 -0.49
N GLY A 45 1.15 2.83 -0.02
CA GLY A 45 1.14 3.23 1.39
C GLY A 45 0.63 2.11 2.30
N ALA A 46 -0.32 1.30 1.82
CA ALA A 46 -0.78 0.11 2.52
C ALA A 46 0.33 -0.93 2.68
N VAL A 47 1.09 -1.21 1.61
CA VAL A 47 2.19 -2.17 1.65
C VAL A 47 3.32 -1.68 2.54
N VAL A 48 3.66 -0.39 2.51
CA VAL A 48 4.64 0.22 3.41
C VAL A 48 4.23 0.07 4.88
N ALA A 49 2.97 0.38 5.20
CA ALA A 49 2.45 0.24 6.57
C ALA A 49 2.50 -1.21 7.06
N LEU A 50 2.07 -2.17 6.22
CA LEU A 50 2.14 -3.59 6.56
C LEU A 50 3.57 -4.06 6.76
N ASN A 51 4.48 -3.73 5.84
CA ASN A 51 5.87 -4.15 5.95
C ASN A 51 6.56 -3.60 7.20
N ALA A 52 6.30 -2.35 7.59
CA ALA A 52 6.83 -1.79 8.83
C ALA A 52 6.37 -2.59 10.05
N VAL A 53 5.09 -2.98 10.10
CA VAL A 53 4.58 -3.84 11.18
C VAL A 53 5.20 -5.23 11.12
N MET A 54 5.20 -5.86 9.95
CA MET A 54 5.69 -7.23 9.77
C MET A 54 7.18 -7.38 10.10
N ARG A 55 7.99 -6.35 9.88
CA ARG A 55 9.41 -6.31 10.27
C ARG A 55 9.62 -6.04 11.77
N GLY A 56 8.56 -5.64 12.47
CA GLY A 56 8.62 -5.27 13.89
C GLY A 56 9.16 -3.86 14.12
N ASP A 57 9.23 -3.04 13.07
CA ASP A 57 9.69 -1.64 13.18
C ASP A 57 8.69 -0.81 14.00
N VAL A 58 7.41 -1.21 13.99
CA VAL A 58 6.30 -0.48 14.62
C VAL A 58 5.22 -1.44 15.16
N GLU A 59 4.62 -1.11 16.31
CA GLU A 59 3.56 -1.90 16.95
C GLU A 59 2.29 -1.06 17.18
N PRO A 60 1.48 -0.81 16.13
CA PRO A 60 0.24 -0.05 16.26
C PRO A 60 -0.86 -0.88 16.92
N LEU A 61 -1.92 -0.21 17.39
CA LEU A 61 -3.15 -0.88 17.86
C LEU A 61 -3.88 -1.66 16.76
N GLY A 62 -3.63 -1.31 15.50
CA GLY A 62 -4.19 -1.97 14.34
C GLY A 62 -3.77 -1.29 13.05
N VAL A 63 -4.04 -1.98 11.94
CA VAL A 63 -3.71 -1.52 10.60
C VAL A 63 -4.95 -1.58 9.73
N PHE A 64 -5.26 -0.47 9.05
CA PHE A 64 -6.32 -0.40 8.05
C PHE A 64 -5.70 -0.17 6.66
N VAL A 65 -5.93 -1.09 5.73
CA VAL A 65 -5.35 -0.99 4.39
C VAL A 65 -6.40 -1.10 3.30
N LEU A 66 -6.26 -0.24 2.29
CA LEU A 66 -7.07 -0.26 1.08
C LEU A 66 -6.20 -0.66 -0.11
N ASP A 67 -6.66 -1.65 -0.87
CA ASP A 67 -6.00 -2.20 -2.05
C ASP A 67 -4.48 -2.47 -1.88
N PRO A 68 -4.04 -3.15 -0.78
CA PRO A 68 -2.66 -3.58 -0.70
C PRO A 68 -2.36 -4.59 -1.82
N PHE A 69 -1.16 -4.54 -2.37
CA PHE A 69 -0.68 -5.52 -3.33
C PHE A 69 0.46 -6.36 -2.76
N VAL A 70 0.62 -7.59 -3.25
CA VAL A 70 1.71 -8.48 -2.82
C VAL A 70 2.99 -8.19 -3.60
N LEU A 71 2.89 -8.11 -4.92
CA LEU A 71 4.04 -7.89 -5.80
C LEU A 71 3.89 -6.54 -6.51
N GLY A 72 4.72 -5.56 -6.16
CA GLY A 72 4.65 -4.24 -6.76
C GLY A 72 4.90 -4.24 -8.27
N SER A 73 5.71 -5.18 -8.77
CA SER A 73 5.94 -5.34 -10.20
C SER A 73 4.72 -5.86 -10.97
N ASP A 74 3.93 -6.76 -10.36
CA ASP A 74 2.69 -7.27 -10.96
C ASP A 74 1.59 -6.22 -10.91
N ARG A 75 1.51 -5.48 -9.81
CA ARG A 75 0.62 -4.32 -9.72
C ARG A 75 0.92 -3.31 -10.82
N PHE A 76 2.19 -2.94 -10.98
CA PHE A 76 2.62 -2.02 -12.04
C PHE A 76 2.27 -2.53 -13.44
N ARG A 77 2.52 -3.81 -13.73
CA ARG A 77 2.14 -4.43 -15.03
C ARG A 77 0.64 -4.37 -15.28
N ARG A 78 -0.17 -4.65 -14.25
CA ARG A 78 -1.63 -4.62 -14.35
C ARG A 78 -2.14 -3.20 -14.59
N ASP A 79 -1.73 -2.24 -13.77
CA ASP A 79 -2.13 -0.83 -13.93
C ASP A 79 -1.73 -0.28 -15.31
N LEU A 80 -0.56 -0.69 -15.83
CA LEU A 80 -0.12 -0.33 -17.17
C LEU A 80 -1.02 -0.95 -18.26
N GLY A 81 -1.39 -2.23 -18.10
CA GLY A 81 -2.31 -2.93 -19.01
C GLY A 81 -3.72 -2.33 -19.00
N ASP A 82 -4.26 -2.04 -17.81
CA ASP A 82 -5.59 -1.43 -17.62
C ASP A 82 -5.65 -0.01 -18.20
N SER A 83 -4.51 0.69 -18.22
CA SER A 83 -4.33 1.99 -18.88
C SER A 83 -4.21 1.88 -20.42
N GLY A 84 -4.31 0.68 -21.00
CA GLY A 84 -4.28 0.43 -22.44
C GLY A 84 -2.89 0.37 -23.05
N TYR A 85 -1.83 0.33 -22.25
CA TYR A 85 -0.46 0.18 -22.76
C TYR A 85 -0.09 -1.29 -22.95
N HIS A 86 0.82 -1.55 -23.89
CA HIS A 86 1.40 -2.86 -24.06
C HIS A 86 2.30 -3.20 -22.86
N VAL A 87 1.92 -4.20 -22.07
CA VAL A 87 2.71 -4.65 -20.92
C VAL A 87 4.11 -5.11 -21.34
N PHE A 88 4.21 -5.93 -22.38
CA PHE A 88 5.49 -6.29 -22.99
C PHE A 88 5.72 -5.50 -24.29
N PRO A 89 6.90 -4.88 -24.49
CA PRO A 89 8.07 -4.86 -23.62
C PRO A 89 8.13 -3.67 -22.65
N VAL A 90 7.10 -2.81 -22.62
CA VAL A 90 7.17 -1.50 -21.96
C VAL A 90 7.35 -1.61 -20.45
N ALA A 91 6.59 -2.50 -19.79
CA ALA A 91 6.67 -2.67 -18.34
C ALA A 91 8.06 -3.15 -17.91
N ASP A 92 8.61 -4.14 -18.61
CA ASP A 92 9.91 -4.69 -18.27
C ASP A 92 11.03 -3.66 -18.49
N LEU A 93 10.96 -2.89 -19.58
CA LEU A 93 11.91 -1.80 -19.81
C LEU A 93 11.82 -0.74 -18.70
N ALA A 94 10.61 -0.37 -18.29
CA ALA A 94 10.40 0.60 -17.21
C ALA A 94 10.94 0.08 -15.88
N LEU A 95 10.69 -1.18 -15.53
CA LEU A 95 11.21 -1.82 -14.32
C LEU A 95 12.74 -1.91 -14.34
N ILE A 96 13.36 -2.22 -15.48
CA ILE A 96 14.83 -2.20 -15.64
C ILE A 96 15.37 -0.79 -15.44
N ILE A 97 14.74 0.23 -16.03
CA ILE A 97 15.17 1.63 -15.87
C ILE A 97 15.07 2.06 -14.42
N LEU A 98 13.97 1.74 -13.73
CA LEU A 98 13.79 2.04 -12.31
C LEU A 98 14.87 1.36 -11.47
N TRP A 99 15.14 0.08 -11.75
CA TRP A 99 16.18 -0.67 -11.06
C TRP A 99 17.57 -0.05 -11.24
N LEU A 100 17.91 0.37 -12.47
CA LEU A 100 19.17 1.08 -12.77
C LEU A 100 19.26 2.44 -12.06
N GLN A 101 18.13 3.04 -11.70
CA GLN A 101 18.04 4.26 -10.89
C GLN A 101 18.04 3.98 -9.38
N GLY A 102 18.23 2.72 -8.96
CA GLY A 102 18.21 2.30 -7.56
C GLY A 102 16.81 2.27 -6.96
N ARG A 103 15.76 2.16 -7.79
CA ARG A 103 14.36 2.07 -7.36
C ARG A 103 13.79 0.73 -7.76
N SER A 104 13.11 0.06 -6.84
CA SER A 104 12.43 -1.20 -7.13
C SER A 104 11.08 -1.19 -6.43
N PRO A 105 9.99 -1.59 -7.11
CA PRO A 105 8.72 -1.81 -6.44
C PRO A 105 8.90 -2.74 -5.25
N VAL A 106 8.39 -2.31 -4.10
CA VAL A 106 8.37 -3.12 -2.89
C VAL A 106 7.40 -4.30 -3.07
N GLU A 107 7.69 -5.36 -2.33
CA GLU A 107 6.83 -6.52 -2.20
C GLU A 107 6.33 -6.59 -0.75
N LEU A 108 5.14 -7.15 -0.56
CA LEU A 108 4.62 -7.44 0.77
C LEU A 108 5.46 -8.57 1.38
N GLU A 109 6.07 -8.27 2.52
CA GLU A 109 6.86 -9.22 3.29
C GLU A 109 6.03 -9.72 4.46
N TRP A 110 5.54 -10.96 4.38
CA TRP A 110 4.82 -11.60 5.48
C TRP A 110 5.69 -12.70 6.12
N PRO A 111 6.25 -12.48 7.31
CA PRO A 111 7.07 -13.48 7.98
C PRO A 111 6.21 -14.64 8.52
N ALA A 112 6.83 -15.81 8.69
CA ALA A 112 6.16 -16.98 9.27
C ALA A 112 5.62 -16.74 10.70
N THR A 113 6.27 -15.84 11.44
CA THR A 113 5.83 -15.37 12.76
C THR A 113 5.44 -13.90 12.65
N ALA A 114 4.21 -13.66 12.22
CA ALA A 114 3.67 -12.31 12.11
C ALA A 114 3.30 -11.74 13.49
N PRO A 115 3.41 -10.41 13.68
CA PRO A 115 2.93 -9.74 14.89
C PRO A 115 1.43 -9.96 15.11
N ASP A 116 0.98 -9.92 16.37
CA ASP A 116 -0.43 -10.07 16.77
C ASP A 116 -1.24 -8.77 16.60
N VAL A 117 -0.89 -7.96 15.60
CA VAL A 117 -1.52 -6.68 15.31
C VAL A 117 -2.72 -6.92 14.38
N PRO A 118 -3.94 -6.50 14.75
CA PRO A 118 -5.11 -6.72 13.92
C PRO A 118 -5.04 -5.90 12.62
N VAL A 119 -5.26 -6.57 11.49
CA VAL A 119 -5.27 -5.95 10.16
C VAL A 119 -6.67 -6.02 9.56
N LEU A 120 -7.20 -4.89 9.13
CA LEU A 120 -8.38 -4.82 8.27
C LEU A 120 -7.95 -4.41 6.86
N ALA A 121 -8.02 -5.35 5.93
CA ALA A 121 -7.71 -5.13 4.52
C ALA A 121 -8.99 -5.06 3.69
N ARG A 122 -9.13 -3.99 2.91
CA ARG A 122 -10.23 -3.80 1.95
C ARG A 122 -9.72 -3.80 0.54
N PHE A 123 -10.45 -4.44 -0.37
CA PHE A 123 -10.08 -4.54 -1.79
C PHE A 123 -11.21 -4.03 -2.67
N THR A 124 -10.90 -3.11 -3.58
CA THR A 124 -11.73 -2.72 -4.74
C THR A 124 -11.29 -3.47 -6.00
N GLY A 125 -10.04 -3.94 -6.05
CA GLY A 125 -9.45 -4.63 -7.20
C GLY A 125 -9.22 -6.13 -7.01
N SER A 126 -8.47 -6.71 -7.94
CA SER A 126 -8.18 -8.15 -8.02
C SER A 126 -7.05 -8.65 -7.12
N ASP A 127 -6.45 -7.80 -6.28
CA ASP A 127 -5.33 -8.18 -5.42
C ASP A 127 -5.72 -9.02 -4.20
N ALA A 128 -7.04 -9.17 -3.93
CA ALA A 128 -7.55 -9.88 -2.75
C ALA A 128 -7.07 -11.34 -2.67
N ASP A 129 -7.07 -12.06 -3.79
CA ASP A 129 -6.70 -13.48 -3.81
C ASP A 129 -5.20 -13.67 -3.58
N ALA A 130 -4.36 -12.90 -4.26
CA ALA A 130 -2.91 -12.93 -4.03
C ALA A 130 -2.58 -12.59 -2.57
N PHE A 131 -3.28 -11.60 -2.00
CA PHE A 131 -3.11 -11.24 -0.60
C PHE A 131 -3.54 -12.37 0.35
N ARG A 132 -4.68 -13.04 0.10
CA ARG A 132 -5.13 -14.21 0.88
C ARG A 132 -4.09 -15.33 0.88
N GLU A 133 -3.48 -15.60 -0.27
CA GLU A 133 -2.44 -16.62 -0.40
C GLU A 133 -1.16 -16.25 0.35
N ALA A 134 -0.81 -14.97 0.39
CA ALA A 134 0.37 -14.47 1.10
C ALA A 134 0.21 -14.48 2.62
N VAL A 135 -1.01 -14.31 3.14
CA VAL A 135 -1.29 -14.26 4.58
C VAL A 135 -1.28 -15.68 5.18
N PRO A 136 -0.40 -15.98 6.15
CA PRO A 136 -0.40 -17.24 6.88
C PRO A 136 -1.71 -17.46 7.64
N ALA A 137 -2.16 -18.72 7.64
CA ALA A 137 -3.35 -19.13 8.38
C ALA A 137 -3.24 -18.80 9.87
N GLY A 138 -4.31 -18.22 10.44
CA GLY A 138 -4.36 -17.83 11.85
C GLY A 138 -3.84 -16.43 12.15
N SER A 139 -3.31 -15.70 11.15
CA SER A 139 -2.97 -14.29 11.32
C SER A 139 -4.23 -13.47 11.63
N PRO A 140 -4.16 -12.41 12.46
CA PRO A 140 -5.30 -11.57 12.84
C PRO A 140 -5.72 -10.60 11.72
N VAL A 141 -5.98 -11.14 10.53
CA VAL A 141 -6.29 -10.38 9.31
C VAL A 141 -7.75 -10.62 8.91
N ARG A 142 -8.49 -9.53 8.77
CA ARG A 142 -9.81 -9.52 8.15
C ARG A 142 -9.72 -8.93 6.74
N ILE A 143 -10.25 -9.67 5.76
CA ILE A 143 -10.24 -9.29 4.35
C ILE A 143 -11.69 -9.03 3.93
N ASP A 144 -12.01 -7.80 3.59
CA ASP A 144 -13.32 -7.37 3.12
C ASP A 144 -13.23 -6.92 1.66
N GLU A 145 -14.11 -7.43 0.79
CA GLU A 145 -14.25 -6.93 -0.57
C GLU A 145 -15.20 -5.72 -0.59
N VAL A 146 -14.79 -4.65 -1.25
CA VAL A 146 -15.64 -3.49 -1.50
C VAL A 146 -16.54 -3.86 -2.67
N ILE A 147 -17.76 -4.29 -2.36
CA ILE A 147 -18.82 -4.32 -3.35
C ILE A 147 -19.22 -2.85 -3.54
N GLU A 148 -18.87 -2.26 -4.68
CA GLU A 148 -19.48 -1.00 -5.11
C GLU A 148 -20.98 -1.24 -5.32
N THR A 149 -21.76 -1.11 -4.25
CA THR A 149 -23.19 -0.85 -4.38
C THR A 149 -23.30 0.59 -4.83
N ASP A 150 -23.37 0.76 -6.15
CA ASP A 150 -23.65 2.00 -6.84
C ASP A 150 -25.07 2.50 -6.46
N SER A 151 -25.20 3.06 -5.25
CA SER A 151 -26.43 3.72 -4.79
C SER A 151 -26.25 5.19 -4.41
N ASP A 152 -25.01 5.70 -4.34
CA ASP A 152 -24.75 7.08 -3.87
C ASP A 152 -24.04 8.00 -4.90
N LEU A 153 -23.69 7.51 -6.10
CA LEU A 153 -23.16 8.38 -7.18
C LEU A 153 -24.26 9.16 -7.93
N GLY A 154 -25.53 8.99 -7.58
CA GLY A 154 -26.65 9.71 -8.19
C GLY A 154 -27.07 11.02 -7.50
N GLY A 155 -26.40 11.46 -6.42
CA GLY A 155 -26.97 12.49 -5.53
C GLY A 155 -26.16 13.76 -5.26
N ALA A 156 -24.91 13.88 -5.71
CA ALA A 156 -24.02 14.95 -5.23
C ALA A 156 -23.24 15.72 -6.33
N VAL A 157 -23.77 15.80 -7.55
CA VAL A 157 -23.23 16.70 -8.59
C VAL A 157 -24.34 17.54 -9.19
N ASP A 158 -24.97 18.37 -8.36
CA ASP A 158 -25.74 19.55 -8.81
C ASP A 158 -25.56 20.67 -7.77
N SER A 159 -24.32 21.09 -7.57
CA SER A 159 -24.03 22.37 -6.92
C SER A 159 -23.04 23.12 -7.82
N PRO A 160 -23.48 24.18 -8.52
CA PRO A 160 -22.59 24.94 -9.37
C PRO A 160 -21.60 25.72 -8.49
N TRP A 161 -20.32 25.46 -8.70
CA TRP A 161 -19.26 26.36 -8.26
C TRP A 161 -19.14 27.51 -9.27
N TRP A 162 -20.04 28.49 -9.14
CA TRP A 162 -19.85 29.89 -9.49
C TRP A 162 -20.91 30.76 -8.79
#